data_AF-A0A1G5RPH0-F1
#
_entry.id   AF-A0A1G5RPH0-F1
#
_cell.length_a   1.000
_cell.length_b   1.000
_cell.length_c   1.000
_cell.angle_alpha   90.00
_cell.angle_beta   90.00
_cell.angle_gamma   90.00
#
_symmetry.space_group_name_H-M   'P 1'
#
loop_
_entity.id
_entity.type
_entity.pdbx_description
1 polymer ?
#
loop_
_entity_poly.entity_id
_entity_poly.type
_entity_poly.pdbx_seq_one_letter_code
_entity_poly.pdbx_strand_id
1 'polypeptide(L)' 'MKKLAPIVITAILIAYLAIYLWIPFNLDQNPGPWFGKVLWAAIGAGAVGMITAAVYTLVIRLKEIDKEEKDKDDLSKY' A
#
# COMPACT_ATOMS: atom_id res chain seq x y z
N MET A 1 10.30 -16.55 -7.27
CA MET A 1 9.13 -15.95 -7.96
C MET A 1 7.94 -15.64 -7.04
N LYS A 2 7.78 -16.34 -5.89
CA LYS A 2 6.64 -16.16 -4.98
C LYS A 2 6.48 -14.74 -4.39
N LYS A 3 7.58 -14.00 -4.28
CA LYS A 3 7.64 -12.61 -3.77
C LYS A 3 7.08 -11.57 -4.77
N LEU A 4 7.02 -11.90 -6.06
CA LEU A 4 6.68 -10.94 -7.12
C LEU A 4 5.17 -10.60 -7.10
N ALA A 5 4.31 -11.60 -6.91
CA ALA A 5 2.86 -11.42 -6.84
C ALA A 5 2.41 -10.43 -5.74
N PRO A 6 2.80 -10.59 -4.46
CA PRO A 6 2.36 -9.66 -3.43
C PRO A 6 2.89 -8.25 -3.66
N ILE A 7 4.13 -8.08 -4.14
CA ILE A 7 4.71 -6.77 -4.48
C ILE A 7 3.89 -6.06 -5.56
N VAL A 8 3.58 -6.75 -6.66
CA VAL A 8 2.80 -6.19 -7.77
C VAL A 8 1.41 -5.77 -7.30
N ILE A 9 0.74 -6.60 -6.51
CA ILE A 9 -0.60 -6.27 -5.98
C ILE A 9 -0.56 -5.01 -5.11
N THR A 10 0.42 -4.90 -4.21
CA THR A 10 0.58 -3.67 -3.41
C THR A 10 0.91 -2.45 -4.25
N ALA A 11 1.75 -2.58 -5.29
CA ALA A 11 2.09 -1.47 -6.17
C ALA A 11 0.85 -0.96 -6.94
N ILE A 12 0.02 -1.87 -7.46
CA ILE A 12 -1.24 -1.53 -8.13
C ILE A 12 -2.20 -0.84 -7.15
N LEU A 13 -2.31 -1.35 -5.93
CA LEU A 13 -3.20 -0.79 -4.91
C LEU A 13 -2.78 0.62 -4.49
N ILE A 14 -1.48 0.87 -4.30
CA ILE A 14 -0.93 2.20 -4.00
C ILE A 14 -1.15 3.16 -5.18
N ALA A 15 -0.90 2.71 -6.41
CA ALA A 15 -1.13 3.52 -7.61
C ALA A 15 -2.60 3.90 -7.78
N TYR A 16 -3.52 2.96 -7.53
CA TYR A 16 -4.96 3.22 -7.54
C TYR A 16 -5.35 4.27 -6.50
N LEU A 17 -4.86 4.13 -5.26
CA LEU A 17 -5.09 5.10 -4.18
C LEU A 17 -4.54 6.49 -4.51
N ALA A 18 -3.36 6.55 -5.12
CA ALA A 18 -2.75 7.80 -5.56
C ALA A 18 -3.60 8.50 -6.61
N ILE A 19 -4.07 7.77 -7.64
CA ILE A 19 -4.96 8.32 -8.68
C ILE A 19 -6.28 8.79 -8.07
N TYR A 20 -6.85 7.99 -7.16
CA TYR A 20 -8.12 8.31 -6.50
C TYR A 20 -8.04 9.60 -5.67
N LEU A 21 -6.90 9.88 -5.03
CA LEU A 21 -6.66 11.14 -4.32
C LEU A 21 -6.27 12.29 -5.26
N TRP A 22 -5.55 11.99 -6.34
CA TRP A 22 -5.05 12.98 -7.27
C TRP A 22 -6.14 13.64 -8.10
N ILE A 23 -7.11 12.85 -8.59
CA ILE A 23 -8.23 13.32 -9.42
C ILE A 23 -9.02 14.45 -8.73
N PRO A 24 -9.57 14.25 -7.52
CA PRO A 24 -10.36 15.29 -6.89
C PRO A 24 -9.51 16.45 -6.36
N PHE A 25 -8.25 16.22 -5.97
CA PHE A 25 -7.34 17.31 -5.59
C PHE A 25 -7.07 18.29 -6.74
N ASN A 26 -7.00 17.81 -7.98
CA ASN A 26 -6.76 18.66 -9.15
C ASN A 26 -8.04 19.22 -9.79
N LEU A 27 -9.18 18.52 -9.64
CA LEU A 27 -10.47 18.94 -10.20
C LEU A 27 -11.22 19.92 -9.28
N ASP A 28 -11.01 19.85 -7.97
CA ASP A 28 -11.66 20.74 -7.00
C ASP A 28 -10.82 22.03 -6.81
N GLN A 29 -10.88 22.94 -7.80
CA GLN A 29 -10.13 24.21 -7.78
C GLN A 29 -10.74 25.28 -6.87
N ASN A 30 -11.87 24.98 -6.22
CA ASN A 30 -12.54 25.94 -5.35
C ASN A 30 -12.81 25.28 -4.00
N PRO A 31 -11.81 25.27 -3.08
CA PRO A 31 -12.02 24.67 -1.78
C PRO A 31 -13.13 25.48 -1.12
N GLY A 32 -14.29 24.84 -0.96
CA GLY A 32 -15.42 25.40 -0.24
C GLY A 32 -15.03 25.80 1.19
N PRO A 33 -16.01 26.25 2.00
CA PRO A 33 -15.77 26.70 3.38
C PRO A 33 -14.90 25.70 4.15
N TRP A 34 -14.07 26.20 5.07
CA TRP A 34 -13.02 25.51 5.86
C TRP A 34 -13.24 24.02 6.17
N PHE A 35 -14.49 23.58 6.40
CA PHE A 35 -14.91 22.19 6.49
C PHE A 35 -14.40 21.28 5.35
N GLY A 36 -14.43 21.73 4.10
CA GLY A 36 -13.95 20.95 2.96
C GLY A 36 -12.45 20.63 3.06
N LYS A 37 -11.64 21.59 3.52
CA LYS A 37 -10.20 21.39 3.70
C LYS A 37 -9.88 20.39 4.83
N VAL A 38 -10.64 20.44 5.92
CA VAL A 38 -10.47 19.49 7.05
C VAL A 38 -10.85 18.08 6.63
N LEU A 39 -11.94 17.92 5.86
CA LEU A 39 -12.35 16.63 5.33
C LEU A 39 -11.29 16.04 4.37
N TRP A 40 -10.75 16.87 3.46
CA TRP A 40 -9.66 16.48 2.57
C TRP A 40 -8.40 16.05 3.33
N ALA A 41 -8.03 16.78 4.38
CA ALA A 41 -6.91 16.42 5.24
C ALA A 41 -7.14 15.07 5.96
N ALA A 42 -8.35 14.82 6.45
CA ALA A 42 -8.72 13.54 7.07
C ALA A 42 -8.66 12.37 6.07
N ILE A 43 -9.15 12.58 4.83
CA ILE A 43 -9.07 11.59 3.75
C ILE A 43 -7.61 11.28 3.41
N GLY A 44 -6.76 12.31 3.30
CA GLY A 44 -5.32 12.15 3.06
C GLY A 44 -4.62 11.38 4.17
N ALA A 45 -4.90 11.72 5.44
CA ALA A 45 -4.35 10.99 6.59
C ALA A 45 -4.79 9.52 6.61
N GLY A 46 -6.07 9.25 6.31
CA GLY A 46 -6.60 7.89 6.21
C GLY A 46 -5.92 7.08 5.10
N ALA A 47 -5.69 7.68 3.94
CA ALA A 47 -4.99 7.06 2.83
C ALA A 47 -3.54 6.70 3.18
N VAL A 48 -2.81 7.59 3.86
CA VAL A 48 -1.46 7.30 4.36
C VAL A 48 -1.47 6.14 5.35
N GLY A 49 -2.47 6.07 6.23
CA GLY A 49 -2.68 4.95 7.14
C GLY A 49 -2.87 3.61 6.40
N MET A 50 -3.71 3.60 5.37
CA MET A 50 -3.94 2.41 4.54
C MET A 50 -2.68 1.97 3.78
N ILE A 51 -1.93 2.91 3.19
CA ILE A 51 -0.66 2.62 2.51
C ILE A 51 0.33 2.00 3.50
N THR A 52 0.44 2.56 4.70
CA THR A 52 1.34 2.05 5.74
C THR A 52 0.98 0.62 6.13
N ALA A 53 -0.32 0.33 6.34
CA ALA A 53 -0.78 -1.03 6.64
C ALA A 53 -0.52 -2.00 5.48
N ALA A 54 -0.74 -1.57 4.23
CA ALA A 54 -0.48 -2.39 3.04
C ALA A 54 1.02 -2.72 2.89
N VAL A 55 1.91 -1.75 3.11
CA VAL A 55 3.36 -1.98 3.09
C VAL A 55 3.79 -2.88 4.25
N TYR A 56 3.25 -2.67 5.45
CA TYR A 56 3.58 -3.50 6.62
C TYR A 56 3.20 -4.97 6.41
N THR A 57 1.99 -5.23 5.93
CA THR A 57 1.52 -6.58 5.62
C THR A 57 2.33 -7.23 4.50
N LEU A 58 2.74 -6.46 3.48
CA LEU A 58 3.66 -6.93 2.45
C LEU A 58 5.01 -7.36 3.04
N VAL A 59 5.61 -6.57 3.93
CA VAL A 59 6.89 -6.89 4.57
C VAL A 59 6.79 -8.20 5.36
N ILE A 60 5.71 -8.42 6.11
CA ILE A 60 5.47 -9.69 6.80
C ILE A 60 5.42 -10.85 5.80
N ARG A 61 4.58 -10.72 4.76
CA ARG A 61 4.42 -11.75 3.73
C ARG A 61 5.75 -12.10 3.05
N LEU A 62 6.57 -11.09 2.76
CA LEU A 62 7.88 -11.29 2.14
C LEU A 62 8.84 -12.03 3.07
N LYS A 63 8.82 -11.73 4.38
CA LYS A 63 9.60 -12.45 5.40
C LYS A 63 9.14 -13.91 5.54
N GLU A 64 7.84 -14.16 5.50
CA GLU A 64 7.29 -15.53 5.54
C GLU A 64 7.76 -16.34 4.34
N ILE A 65 7.68 -15.78 3.13
CA ILE A 65 8.14 -16.45 1.91
C ILE A 65 9.65 -16.72 1.95
N ASP A 66 10.43 -15.76 2.48
CA ASP A 66 11.89 -15.93 2.61
C ASP A 66 12.25 -17.06 3.58
N LYS A 67 11.51 -17.17 4.69
CA LYS A 67 11.67 -18.26 5.65
C LYS A 67 11.32 -19.62 5.04
N GLU A 68 10.20 -19.71 4.30
CA GLU A 68 9.82 -20.93 3.59
C GLU A 68 10.85 -21.37 2.53
N GLU A 69 11.49 -20.42 1.85
CA GLU A 69 12.55 -20.73 0.87
C GLU A 69 13.80 -21.26 1.58
N LYS A 70 14.17 -20.70 2.74
CA LYS A 70 15.30 -21.17 3.56
C LYS A 70 15.11 -22.57 4.15
N ASP A 71 13.94 -22.83 4.74
CA ASP A 71 13.65 -24.13 5.37
C ASP A 71 13.64 -25.28 4.35
N LYS A 72 13.26 -25.00 3.09
CA LYS A 72 13.31 -25.97 1.98
C LYS A 72 14.71 -26.24 1.48
N ASP A 73 15.57 -25.22 1.46
CA ASP A 73 16.98 -25.39 1.07
C ASP A 73 17.72 -26.25 2.10
N ASP A 74 17.50 -26.04 3.40
CA ASP A 74 18.16 -26.82 4.46
C ASP A 74 17.68 -28.27 4.55
N LEU A 75 16.41 -28.56 4.26
CA LEU A 75 15.92 -29.95 4.19
C LEU A 75 16.39 -30.70 2.94
N SER A 76 16.82 -30.00 1.88
CA SER A 76 17.35 -30.64 0.66
C SER A 76 18.80 -31.12 0.79
N LYS A 77 19.49 -30.75 1.88
CA LYS A 77 20.87 -31.13 2.18
C LYS A 77 21.00 -32.47 2.92
N TYR A 78 19.88 -33.11 3.25
CA TYR A 78 19.79 -34.43 3.90
C TYR A 78 18.99 -35.39 3.03
#